data_AF-A0A554VP63-F1
#
_entry.id   AF-A0A554VP63-F1
#
_cell.length_a   1.000
_cell.length_b   1.000
_cell.length_c   1.000
_cell.angle_alpha   90.00
_cell.angle_beta   90.00
_cell.angle_gamma   90.00
#
_symmetry.space_group_name_H-M   'P 1'
#
loop_
_entity.id
_entity.type
_entity.pdbx_description
1 polymer ?
#
loop_
_entity_poly.entity_id
_entity_poly.type
_entity_poly.pdbx_seq_one_letter_code
_entity_poly.pdbx_strand_id
1 'polypeptide(L)'
;MKSVASKIVLVLFFTVITSITYSQNISLPRVSQQSTITQRLGLSDVTITYHSPSVRGRQIFGNIVPYGTGWRAGANENTTIHFTHDAMIEGKPIAAGTYGLYMIPDRDEVKVLFSKFSKSWGTNIPLEKEIALQVTVKPETIPFQEWLSYDFTERGNKSLTASLQWEKTKIPFKIEFDVTTVVLNNIRQELKGLAGFGWRGHMQAANYCLQNDVNPEEAMAWIDKSINASKGFSNLQVKAGLLMKKGKPDLAEKIMEEAIPMGTPNQLNNYGYQLLNMGKTKKAIEVFSFNIKQNQSHPFIWGFTDSLGEAYLKSGNKKMALKFYKQAKQKAPQNQYAYLDGVIAKIEKE
;
A
#
# COMPACT_ATOMS: atom_id res chain seq x y z
N MET A 1 -66.99 72.52 1.11
CA MET A 1 -66.33 72.15 2.40
C MET A 1 -66.19 70.64 2.46
N LYS A 2 -65.05 70.19 2.98
CA LYS A 2 -64.50 68.81 2.94
C LYS A 2 -65.46 67.74 3.48
N SER A 3 -65.46 66.56 2.87
CA SER A 3 -65.58 65.28 3.58
C SER A 3 -65.06 64.14 2.72
N VAL A 4 -64.12 63.40 3.28
CA VAL A 4 -63.43 62.24 2.73
C VAL A 4 -64.23 60.98 3.08
N ALA A 5 -64.44 60.08 2.13
CA ALA A 5 -64.78 58.70 2.41
C ALA A 5 -63.93 57.77 1.55
N SER A 6 -62.93 57.18 2.20
CA SER A 6 -61.97 56.24 1.64
C SER A 6 -62.67 54.94 1.20
N LYS A 7 -62.52 54.55 -0.07
CA LYS A 7 -62.91 53.21 -0.56
C LYS A 7 -61.66 52.35 -0.71
N ILE A 8 -61.61 51.31 0.11
CA ILE A 8 -60.65 50.21 0.08
C ILE A 8 -60.77 49.48 -1.27
N VAL A 9 -59.68 49.42 -2.02
CA VAL A 9 -59.55 48.55 -3.21
C VAL A 9 -58.59 47.42 -2.84
N LEU A 10 -59.16 46.22 -2.67
CA LEU A 10 -58.44 44.96 -2.47
C LEU A 10 -57.90 44.50 -3.83
N VAL A 11 -56.60 44.60 -4.05
CA VAL A 11 -55.93 44.06 -5.25
C VAL A 11 -55.51 42.62 -4.98
N LEU A 12 -56.20 41.65 -5.58
CA LEU A 12 -55.81 40.24 -5.56
C LEU A 12 -54.59 40.05 -6.49
N PHE A 13 -53.44 39.72 -5.90
CA PHE A 13 -52.21 39.38 -6.62
C PHE A 13 -52.26 37.90 -6.99
N PHE A 14 -52.54 37.57 -8.25
CA PHE A 14 -52.48 36.18 -8.75
C PHE A 14 -51.02 35.86 -9.13
N THR A 15 -50.30 35.21 -8.22
CA THR A 15 -48.93 34.72 -8.48
C THR A 15 -49.01 33.44 -9.31
N VAL A 16 -48.68 33.53 -10.60
CA VAL A 16 -48.50 32.34 -11.45
C VAL A 16 -47.18 31.70 -11.06
N ILE A 17 -47.24 30.62 -10.29
CA ILE A 17 -46.09 29.76 -9.99
C ILE A 17 -45.91 28.83 -11.19
N THR A 18 -44.89 29.08 -12.00
CA THR A 18 -44.44 28.13 -13.03
C THR A 18 -43.71 26.97 -12.35
N SER A 19 -44.37 25.81 -12.23
CA SER A 19 -43.73 24.59 -11.77
C SER A 19 -42.77 24.11 -12.86
N ILE A 20 -41.47 24.10 -12.56
CA ILE A 20 -40.48 23.34 -13.34
C ILE A 20 -40.81 21.86 -13.12
N THR A 21 -41.43 21.23 -14.11
CA THR A 21 -41.61 19.78 -14.12
C THR A 21 -40.26 19.11 -14.38
N TYR A 22 -39.59 18.67 -13.32
CA TYR A 22 -38.56 17.65 -13.46
C TYR A 22 -39.25 16.39 -13.99
N SER A 23 -38.82 15.89 -15.15
CA SER A 23 -39.17 14.56 -15.61
C SER A 23 -38.81 13.56 -14.51
N GLN A 24 -39.83 13.03 -13.81
CA GLN A 24 -39.65 11.93 -12.88
C GLN A 24 -39.85 10.63 -13.64
N ASN A 25 -38.81 10.22 -14.37
CA ASN A 25 -38.73 8.83 -14.78
C ASN A 25 -38.64 7.96 -13.51
N ILE A 26 -39.53 6.99 -13.39
CA ILE A 26 -39.45 5.99 -12.32
C ILE A 26 -38.17 5.16 -12.51
N SER A 27 -37.45 4.91 -11.41
CA SER A 27 -36.26 4.06 -11.44
C SER A 27 -36.67 2.59 -11.49
N LEU A 28 -36.45 1.93 -12.63
CA LEU A 28 -36.71 0.50 -12.81
C LEU A 28 -35.41 -0.32 -12.68
N PRO A 29 -35.48 -1.59 -12.22
CA PRO A 29 -34.33 -2.49 -12.20
C PRO A 29 -33.70 -2.61 -13.59
N ARG A 30 -32.38 -2.41 -13.68
CA ARG A 30 -31.64 -2.53 -14.94
C ARG A 30 -31.14 -3.95 -15.14
N VAL A 31 -31.20 -4.42 -16.39
CA VAL A 31 -30.71 -5.74 -16.80
C VAL A 31 -29.20 -5.90 -16.58
N SER A 32 -28.43 -4.84 -16.85
CA SER A 32 -26.99 -4.81 -16.58
C SER A 32 -26.75 -4.00 -15.30
N GLN A 33 -26.42 -4.70 -14.22
CA GLN A 33 -26.17 -4.10 -12.92
C GLN A 33 -24.83 -3.36 -12.92
N GLN A 34 -24.76 -2.25 -12.18
CA GLN A 34 -23.51 -1.53 -11.97
C GLN A 34 -22.61 -2.30 -11.00
N SER A 35 -21.31 -2.31 -11.28
CA SER A 35 -20.29 -2.86 -10.40
C SER A 35 -19.07 -1.94 -10.37
N THR A 36 -18.37 -1.94 -9.23
CA THR A 36 -17.15 -1.20 -9.03
C THR A 36 -16.14 -2.09 -8.33
N ILE A 37 -14.91 -2.11 -8.85
CA ILE A 37 -13.76 -2.77 -8.20
C ILE A 37 -12.66 -1.74 -7.96
N THR A 38 -11.97 -1.86 -6.83
CA THR A 38 -10.82 -1.02 -6.50
C THR A 38 -9.68 -1.89 -6.00
N GLN A 39 -8.47 -1.61 -6.48
CA GLN A 39 -7.24 -2.24 -5.97
C GLN A 39 -6.21 -1.18 -5.63
N ARG A 40 -5.66 -1.29 -4.41
CA ARG A 40 -4.53 -0.48 -3.94
C ARG A 40 -3.21 -1.17 -4.28
N LEU A 41 -2.26 -0.41 -4.80
CA LEU A 41 -0.87 -0.78 -5.04
C LEU A 41 0.05 0.29 -4.48
N GLY A 42 0.78 -0.03 -3.40
CA GLY A 42 1.47 1.00 -2.61
C GLY A 42 0.44 1.96 -1.98
N LEU A 43 0.54 3.25 -2.33
CA LEU A 43 -0.44 4.29 -1.93
C LEU A 43 -1.35 4.73 -3.08
N SER A 44 -1.28 4.05 -4.23
CA SER A 44 -2.05 4.38 -5.43
C SER A 44 -3.23 3.42 -5.56
N ASP A 45 -4.39 3.95 -5.95
CA ASP A 45 -5.59 3.17 -6.18
C ASP A 45 -5.95 3.21 -7.66
N VAL A 46 -6.37 2.04 -8.17
CA VAL A 46 -7.05 1.91 -9.47
C VAL A 46 -8.49 1.49 -9.19
N THR A 47 -9.45 2.24 -9.72
CA THR A 47 -10.88 1.92 -9.59
C THR A 47 -11.52 1.78 -10.97
N ILE A 48 -12.19 0.67 -11.23
CA ILE A 48 -12.97 0.45 -12.44
C ILE A 48 -14.45 0.42 -12.08
N THR A 49 -15.25 1.30 -12.68
CA THR A 49 -16.71 1.32 -12.55
C THR A 49 -17.35 1.00 -13.89
N TYR A 50 -18.21 -0.01 -13.93
CA TYR A 50 -18.77 -0.57 -15.15
C TYR A 50 -20.20 -1.08 -14.93
N HIS A 51 -20.91 -1.43 -16.01
CA HIS A 51 -22.12 -2.24 -15.94
C HIS A 51 -21.86 -3.61 -16.55
N SER A 52 -22.36 -4.65 -15.89
CA SER A 52 -22.14 -6.06 -16.22
C SER A 52 -23.28 -6.63 -17.06
N PRO A 53 -23.18 -6.67 -18.41
CA PRO A 53 -24.11 -7.42 -19.25
C PRO A 53 -23.90 -8.94 -19.16
N SER A 54 -24.97 -9.70 -19.40
CA SER A 54 -24.94 -11.17 -19.53
C SER A 54 -24.86 -11.61 -20.99
N VAL A 55 -24.27 -12.78 -21.25
CA VAL A 55 -24.20 -13.41 -22.57
C VAL A 55 -25.59 -13.73 -23.10
N ARG A 56 -26.41 -14.42 -22.29
CA ARG A 56 -27.79 -14.84 -22.63
C ARG A 56 -27.87 -15.68 -23.92
N GLY A 57 -26.92 -16.58 -24.13
CA GLY A 57 -26.86 -17.45 -25.31
C GLY A 57 -26.57 -16.75 -26.64
N ARG A 58 -26.22 -15.45 -26.61
CA ARG A 58 -25.82 -14.68 -27.80
C ARG A 58 -24.32 -14.81 -28.02
N GLN A 59 -23.89 -14.81 -29.27
CA GLN A 59 -22.48 -14.60 -29.61
C GLN A 59 -22.08 -13.17 -29.25
N ILE A 60 -21.08 -12.99 -28.40
CA ILE A 60 -20.68 -11.64 -27.97
C ILE A 60 -19.67 -11.04 -28.93
N PHE A 61 -18.46 -11.59 -28.99
CA PHE A 61 -17.41 -11.07 -29.87
C PHE A 61 -17.65 -11.48 -31.32
N GLY A 62 -17.58 -10.50 -32.23
CA GLY A 62 -17.91 -10.65 -33.65
C GLY A 62 -19.39 -10.49 -33.99
N ASN A 63 -20.27 -10.25 -33.00
CA ASN A 63 -21.68 -9.95 -33.23
C ASN A 63 -22.16 -8.77 -32.35
N ILE A 64 -22.50 -9.01 -31.08
CA ILE A 64 -22.93 -7.93 -30.17
C ILE A 64 -21.83 -6.87 -29.99
N VAL A 65 -20.57 -7.32 -29.98
CA VAL A 65 -19.37 -6.51 -30.06
C VAL A 65 -18.69 -6.82 -31.39
N PRO A 66 -18.95 -6.05 -32.46
CA PRO A 66 -18.33 -6.27 -33.76
C PRO A 66 -16.82 -6.07 -33.71
N TYR A 67 -16.07 -6.92 -34.41
CA TYR A 67 -14.64 -6.73 -34.57
C TYR A 67 -14.34 -5.46 -35.37
N GLY A 68 -13.22 -4.80 -35.06
CA GLY A 68 -12.79 -3.54 -35.68
C GLY A 68 -13.63 -2.32 -35.29
N THR A 69 -14.65 -2.49 -34.43
CA THR A 69 -15.54 -1.41 -33.99
C THR A 69 -15.32 -1.09 -32.51
N GLY A 70 -15.26 0.19 -32.17
CA GLY A 70 -15.13 0.62 -30.78
C GLY A 70 -16.36 0.29 -29.92
N TRP A 71 -16.12 0.02 -28.65
CA TRP A 71 -17.15 -0.27 -27.64
C TRP A 71 -16.71 0.28 -26.28
N ARG A 72 -17.67 0.75 -25.47
CA ARG A 72 -17.48 1.29 -24.10
C ARG A 72 -17.07 0.27 -23.01
N ALA A 73 -16.55 -0.90 -23.40
CA ALA A 73 -16.09 -1.97 -22.51
C ALA A 73 -17.06 -2.38 -21.38
N GLY A 74 -18.37 -2.18 -21.57
CA GLY A 74 -19.46 -2.45 -20.63
C GLY A 74 -20.83 -2.18 -21.25
N ALA A 75 -21.87 -2.07 -20.42
CA ALA A 75 -23.24 -1.72 -20.83
C ALA A 75 -23.71 -0.38 -20.21
N ASN A 76 -24.88 0.11 -20.60
CA ASN A 76 -25.47 1.38 -20.12
C ASN A 76 -24.52 2.59 -20.19
N GLU A 77 -24.17 3.21 -19.05
CA GLU A 77 -23.18 4.27 -18.88
C GLU A 77 -21.77 3.82 -19.31
N ASN A 78 -20.89 4.77 -19.61
CA ASN A 78 -19.52 4.45 -20.00
C ASN A 78 -18.76 3.76 -18.85
N THR A 79 -17.99 2.73 -19.19
CA THR A 79 -17.03 2.17 -18.23
C THR A 79 -15.99 3.23 -17.94
N THR A 80 -15.63 3.40 -16.67
CA THR A 80 -14.60 4.35 -16.25
C THR A 80 -13.50 3.65 -15.48
N ILE A 81 -12.28 4.14 -15.66
CA ILE A 81 -11.11 3.77 -14.87
C ILE A 81 -10.50 5.02 -14.25
N HIS A 82 -10.27 4.97 -12.95
CA HIS A 82 -9.74 6.07 -12.16
C HIS A 82 -8.41 5.68 -11.53
N PHE A 83 -7.43 6.57 -11.64
CA PHE A 83 -6.11 6.47 -11.03
C PHE A 83 -5.91 7.63 -10.05
N THR A 84 -5.53 7.33 -8.80
CA THR A 84 -5.23 8.39 -7.81
C THR A 84 -3.87 9.05 -8.02
N HIS A 85 -2.97 8.40 -8.77
CA HIS A 85 -1.63 8.87 -9.09
C HIS A 85 -1.32 8.58 -10.56
N ASP A 86 -0.31 9.25 -11.11
CA ASP A 86 0.23 8.95 -12.44
C ASP A 86 0.65 7.47 -12.50
N ALA A 87 0.35 6.82 -13.62
CA ALA A 87 0.57 5.40 -13.83
C ALA A 87 1.24 5.14 -15.18
N MET A 88 1.63 3.89 -15.42
CA MET A 88 1.95 3.37 -16.73
C MET A 88 1.00 2.25 -17.10
N ILE A 89 0.47 2.27 -18.32
CA ILE A 89 -0.35 1.21 -18.89
C ILE A 89 0.43 0.61 -20.06
N GLU A 90 0.74 -0.69 -19.99
CA GLU A 90 1.58 -1.35 -21.01
C GLU A 90 2.88 -0.57 -21.30
N GLY A 91 3.53 -0.06 -20.24
CA GLY A 91 4.75 0.74 -20.34
C GLY A 91 4.58 2.18 -20.85
N LYS A 92 3.35 2.64 -21.13
CA LYS A 92 3.08 4.01 -21.58
C LYS A 92 2.51 4.88 -20.46
N PRO A 93 2.95 6.13 -20.29
CA PRO A 93 2.51 6.98 -19.18
C PRO A 93 1.04 7.43 -19.35
N ILE A 94 0.33 7.51 -18.23
CA ILE A 94 -0.99 8.13 -18.10
C ILE A 94 -1.03 8.94 -16.80
N ALA A 95 -1.56 10.16 -16.86
CA ALA A 95 -1.68 11.01 -15.67
C ALA A 95 -2.74 10.48 -14.68
N ALA A 96 -2.67 10.92 -13.43
CA ALA A 96 -3.75 10.72 -12.47
C ALA A 96 -5.06 11.32 -12.99
N GLY A 97 -6.18 10.64 -12.76
CA GLY A 97 -7.49 11.12 -13.21
C GLY A 97 -8.47 10.00 -13.52
N THR A 98 -9.63 10.39 -14.04
CA THR A 98 -10.69 9.48 -14.45
C THR A 98 -10.82 9.48 -15.97
N TYR A 99 -10.73 8.30 -16.55
CA TYR A 99 -10.80 8.07 -17.99
C TYR A 99 -12.01 7.22 -18.35
N GLY A 100 -12.62 7.52 -19.49
CA GLY A 100 -13.57 6.60 -20.12
C GLY A 100 -12.81 5.43 -20.74
N LEU A 101 -13.22 4.19 -20.46
CA LEU A 101 -12.56 2.99 -20.95
C LEU A 101 -13.30 2.44 -22.17
N TYR A 102 -12.61 2.40 -23.30
CA TYR A 102 -13.12 1.85 -24.55
C TYR A 102 -12.19 0.75 -25.06
N MET A 103 -12.74 -0.14 -25.87
CA MET A 103 -11.99 -1.21 -26.52
C MET A 103 -12.43 -1.33 -27.98
N ILE A 104 -11.47 -1.54 -28.88
CA ILE A 104 -11.70 -1.97 -30.25
C ILE A 104 -11.12 -3.39 -30.35
N PRO A 105 -11.96 -4.43 -30.20
CA PRO A 105 -11.50 -5.79 -30.33
C PRO A 105 -11.30 -6.17 -31.79
N ASP A 106 -10.26 -6.94 -32.05
CA ASP A 106 -10.05 -7.71 -33.26
C ASP A 106 -9.87 -9.20 -32.86
N ARG A 107 -9.50 -10.06 -33.82
CA ARG A 107 -9.29 -11.49 -33.56
C ARG A 107 -8.04 -11.78 -32.72
N ASP A 108 -6.93 -11.11 -33.03
CA ASP A 108 -5.63 -11.39 -32.44
C ASP A 108 -5.14 -10.29 -31.49
N GLU A 109 -5.75 -9.11 -31.55
CA GLU A 109 -5.39 -7.95 -30.74
C GLU A 109 -6.61 -7.15 -30.31
N VAL A 110 -6.47 -6.41 -29.21
CA VAL A 110 -7.48 -5.46 -28.75
C VAL A 110 -6.78 -4.12 -28.51
N LYS A 111 -7.32 -3.05 -29.09
CA LYS A 111 -6.89 -1.69 -28.75
C LYS A 111 -7.71 -1.22 -27.56
N VAL A 112 -7.04 -0.97 -26.43
CA VAL A 112 -7.64 -0.41 -25.22
C VAL A 112 -7.40 1.10 -25.24
N LEU A 113 -8.47 1.88 -25.12
CA LEU A 113 -8.45 3.33 -25.24
C LEU A 113 -8.92 3.99 -23.95
N PHE A 114 -8.17 4.97 -23.49
CA PHE A 114 -8.44 5.78 -22.31
C PHE A 114 -8.85 7.18 -22.76
N SER A 115 -10.15 7.47 -22.72
CA SER A 115 -10.71 8.76 -23.14
C SER A 115 -10.67 9.80 -22.03
N LYS A 116 -10.35 11.05 -22.39
CA LYS A 116 -10.46 12.23 -21.49
C LYS A 116 -11.90 12.53 -21.08
N PHE A 117 -12.90 11.98 -21.78
CA PHE A 117 -14.31 12.14 -21.47
C PHE A 117 -14.88 10.89 -20.79
N SER A 118 -15.11 10.98 -19.47
CA SER A 118 -15.63 9.90 -18.63
C SER A 118 -17.15 9.90 -18.47
N LYS A 119 -17.84 10.97 -18.91
CA LYS A 119 -19.31 11.12 -18.81
C LYS A 119 -20.06 10.86 -20.12
N SER A 120 -19.38 10.37 -21.16
CA SER A 120 -20.00 10.05 -22.44
C SER A 120 -21.05 8.95 -22.27
N TRP A 121 -22.11 8.99 -23.10
CA TRP A 121 -23.18 8.00 -23.10
C TRP A 121 -23.35 7.44 -24.52
N GLY A 122 -23.80 6.19 -24.63
CA GLY A 122 -24.26 5.59 -25.89
C GLY A 122 -23.16 4.94 -26.71
N THR A 123 -23.20 5.12 -28.03
CA THR A 123 -22.30 4.51 -29.03
C THR A 123 -21.20 5.46 -29.50
N ASN A 124 -21.07 6.64 -28.88
CA ASN A 124 -20.04 7.62 -29.25
C ASN A 124 -18.67 7.11 -28.79
N ILE A 125 -17.88 6.68 -29.77
CA ILE A 125 -16.46 6.32 -29.60
C ILE A 125 -15.65 7.62 -29.56
N PRO A 126 -14.62 7.71 -28.68
CA PRO A 126 -13.81 8.92 -28.58
C PRO A 126 -13.13 9.26 -29.90
N LEU A 127 -13.09 10.56 -30.23
CA LEU A 127 -12.27 11.07 -31.32
C LEU A 127 -10.80 10.98 -30.94
N GLU A 128 -9.91 10.94 -31.94
CA GLU A 128 -8.46 10.79 -31.70
C GLU A 128 -7.88 11.83 -30.73
N LYS A 129 -8.30 13.10 -30.86
CA LYS A 129 -7.89 14.21 -29.96
C LYS A 129 -8.34 14.02 -28.49
N GLU A 130 -9.33 13.18 -28.27
CA GLU A 130 -9.97 12.91 -26.98
C GLU A 130 -9.35 11.70 -26.28
N ILE A 131 -8.56 10.89 -27.01
CA ILE A 131 -7.83 9.76 -26.47
C ILE A 131 -6.62 10.29 -25.69
N ALA A 132 -6.58 10.02 -24.38
CA ALA A 132 -5.41 10.28 -23.55
C ALA A 132 -4.31 9.24 -23.78
N LEU A 133 -4.71 7.97 -23.96
CA LEU A 133 -3.80 6.87 -24.19
C LEU A 133 -4.48 5.75 -25.00
N GLN A 134 -3.70 5.13 -25.89
CA GLN A 134 -4.07 3.88 -26.56
C GLN A 134 -2.94 2.85 -26.42
N VAL A 135 -3.32 1.65 -26.00
CA VAL A 135 -2.43 0.49 -25.92
C VAL A 135 -3.05 -0.68 -26.70
N THR A 136 -2.21 -1.56 -27.22
CA THR A 136 -2.64 -2.77 -27.91
C THR A 136 -2.23 -3.95 -27.06
N VAL A 137 -3.18 -4.82 -26.76
CA VAL A 137 -2.97 -6.02 -25.94
C VAL A 137 -3.50 -7.26 -26.65
N LYS A 138 -3.01 -8.43 -26.25
CA LYS A 138 -3.45 -9.71 -26.80
C LYS A 138 -4.60 -10.27 -25.95
N PRO A 139 -5.75 -10.61 -26.53
CA PRO A 139 -6.81 -11.30 -25.79
C PRO A 139 -6.39 -12.74 -25.48
N GLU A 140 -6.93 -13.27 -24.39
CA GLU A 140 -6.74 -14.65 -23.93
C GLU A 140 -8.07 -15.40 -23.96
N THR A 141 -8.02 -16.70 -24.23
CA THR A 141 -9.19 -17.57 -24.08
C THR A 141 -9.33 -18.05 -22.64
N ILE A 142 -10.52 -17.91 -22.09
CA ILE A 142 -10.87 -18.35 -20.72
C ILE A 142 -12.07 -19.32 -20.75
N PRO A 143 -12.31 -20.08 -19.66
CA PRO A 143 -13.58 -20.78 -19.47
C PRO A 143 -14.79 -19.85 -19.62
N PHE A 144 -15.94 -20.43 -19.96
CA PHE A 144 -17.15 -19.64 -20.19
C PHE A 144 -17.57 -18.84 -18.95
N GLN A 145 -17.82 -17.54 -19.15
CA GLN A 145 -18.29 -16.60 -18.14
C GLN A 145 -19.53 -15.85 -18.62
N GLU A 146 -20.64 -16.03 -17.91
CA GLU A 146 -21.94 -15.46 -18.29
C GLU A 146 -21.97 -13.94 -18.20
N TRP A 147 -21.39 -13.36 -17.15
CA TRP A 147 -21.45 -11.93 -16.86
C TRP A 147 -20.13 -11.26 -17.16
N LEU A 148 -20.14 -10.09 -17.81
CA LEU A 148 -18.93 -9.29 -17.96
C LEU A 148 -18.43 -8.88 -16.58
N SER A 149 -17.17 -9.14 -16.26
CA SER A 149 -16.54 -8.67 -15.04
C SER A 149 -15.19 -8.03 -15.34
N TYR A 150 -14.73 -7.25 -14.37
CA TYR A 150 -13.34 -6.83 -14.29
C TYR A 150 -12.68 -7.49 -13.08
N ASP A 151 -11.38 -7.72 -13.16
CA ASP A 151 -10.58 -8.20 -12.04
C ASP A 151 -9.15 -7.64 -12.09
N PHE A 152 -8.48 -7.62 -10.94
CA PHE A 152 -7.06 -7.29 -10.79
C PHE A 152 -6.25 -8.52 -10.41
N THR A 153 -5.43 -8.99 -11.34
CA THR A 153 -4.59 -10.18 -11.23
C THR A 153 -3.11 -9.80 -11.15
N GLU A 154 -2.22 -10.79 -10.95
CA GLU A 154 -0.76 -10.59 -10.99
C GLU A 154 -0.24 -9.44 -10.11
N ARG A 155 -0.78 -9.36 -8.88
CA ARG A 155 -0.51 -8.27 -7.93
C ARG A 155 0.90 -8.40 -7.36
N GLY A 156 1.82 -7.59 -7.87
CA GLY A 156 3.18 -7.44 -7.35
C GLY A 156 3.36 -6.18 -6.49
N ASN A 157 4.61 -5.83 -6.20
CA ASN A 157 4.92 -4.64 -5.38
C ASN A 157 4.85 -3.31 -6.16
N LYS A 158 4.94 -3.36 -7.50
CA LYS A 158 4.99 -2.17 -8.38
C LYS A 158 4.01 -2.22 -9.54
N SER A 159 3.42 -3.39 -9.80
CA SER A 159 2.53 -3.63 -10.92
C SER A 159 1.38 -4.54 -10.54
N LEU A 160 0.30 -4.45 -11.30
CA LEU A 160 -0.83 -5.36 -11.31
C LEU A 160 -1.40 -5.45 -12.73
N THR A 161 -2.21 -6.45 -13.01
CA THR A 161 -2.85 -6.63 -14.32
C THR A 161 -4.36 -6.47 -14.17
N ALA A 162 -4.94 -5.42 -14.76
CA ALA A 162 -6.38 -5.30 -14.88
C ALA A 162 -6.86 -6.17 -16.04
N SER A 163 -8.03 -6.81 -15.91
CA SER A 163 -8.57 -7.62 -16.99
C SER A 163 -10.08 -7.48 -17.10
N LEU A 164 -10.59 -7.34 -18.32
CA LEU A 164 -11.99 -7.59 -18.65
C LEU A 164 -12.15 -9.08 -18.93
N GLN A 165 -13.20 -9.71 -18.41
CA GLN A 165 -13.55 -11.11 -18.67
C GLN A 165 -15.02 -11.20 -19.06
N TRP A 166 -15.32 -11.82 -20.21
CA TRP A 166 -16.69 -12.05 -20.66
C TRP A 166 -16.78 -13.13 -21.74
N GLU A 167 -17.81 -13.97 -21.70
CA GLU A 167 -17.97 -15.12 -22.58
C GLU A 167 -16.77 -16.06 -22.48
N LYS A 168 -15.88 -16.11 -23.48
CA LYS A 168 -14.65 -16.92 -23.47
C LYS A 168 -13.40 -16.05 -23.65
N THR A 169 -13.53 -14.75 -23.48
CA THR A 169 -12.49 -13.77 -23.78
C THR A 169 -12.07 -13.05 -22.51
N LYS A 170 -10.76 -12.98 -22.30
CA LYS A 170 -10.11 -12.13 -21.32
C LYS A 170 -9.25 -11.11 -22.05
N ILE A 171 -9.29 -9.86 -21.61
CA ILE A 171 -8.50 -8.75 -22.18
C ILE A 171 -7.67 -8.16 -21.04
N PRO A 172 -6.43 -8.66 -20.82
CA PRO A 172 -5.55 -8.16 -19.78
C PRO A 172 -4.79 -6.92 -20.25
N PHE A 173 -4.54 -5.99 -19.33
CA PHE A 173 -3.53 -4.94 -19.49
C PHE A 173 -2.84 -4.63 -18.15
N LYS A 174 -1.51 -4.51 -18.21
CA LYS A 174 -0.62 -4.23 -17.09
C LYS A 174 -0.70 -2.76 -16.70
N ILE A 175 -0.75 -2.52 -15.40
CA ILE A 175 -0.74 -1.21 -14.75
C ILE A 175 0.45 -1.16 -13.79
N GLU A 176 1.24 -0.10 -13.87
CA GLU A 176 2.39 0.13 -13.00
C GLU A 176 2.33 1.52 -12.37
N PHE A 177 2.85 1.65 -11.16
CA PHE A 177 3.02 2.93 -10.48
C PHE A 177 4.48 3.12 -10.08
N ASP A 178 4.94 4.37 -10.09
CA ASP A 178 6.20 4.72 -9.41
C ASP A 178 5.97 4.80 -7.89
N VAL A 179 5.83 3.62 -7.27
CA VAL A 179 5.53 3.46 -5.85
C VAL A 179 6.55 4.20 -4.97
N THR A 180 7.82 4.18 -5.36
CA THR A 180 8.89 4.87 -4.64
C THR A 180 8.64 6.37 -4.61
N THR A 181 8.45 6.99 -5.78
CA THR A 181 8.20 8.43 -5.87
C THR A 181 6.92 8.83 -5.17
N VAL A 182 5.84 8.05 -5.31
CA VAL A 182 4.56 8.29 -4.64
C VAL A 182 4.74 8.30 -3.11
N VAL A 183 5.39 7.28 -2.54
CA VAL A 183 5.60 7.19 -1.09
C VAL A 183 6.48 8.33 -0.58
N LEU A 184 7.57 8.66 -1.28
CA LEU A 184 8.45 9.77 -0.88
C LEU A 184 7.74 11.12 -0.91
N ASN A 185 6.90 11.36 -1.92
CA ASN A 185 6.09 12.57 -1.97
C ASN A 185 5.06 12.61 -0.84
N ASN A 186 4.41 11.49 -0.54
CA ASN A 186 3.49 11.39 0.59
C ASN A 186 4.20 11.68 1.92
N ILE A 187 5.35 11.06 2.17
CA ILE A 187 6.19 11.31 3.35
C ILE A 187 6.51 12.81 3.48
N ARG A 188 6.97 13.46 2.40
CA ARG A 188 7.28 14.89 2.41
C ARG A 188 6.07 15.76 2.76
N GLN A 189 4.87 15.39 2.32
CA GLN A 189 3.66 16.12 2.66
C GLN A 189 3.24 15.87 4.11
N GLU A 190 3.24 14.62 4.59
CA GLU A 190 2.89 14.28 5.97
C GLU A 190 3.83 14.93 6.99
N LEU A 191 5.12 15.04 6.67
CA LEU A 191 6.11 15.72 7.49
C LEU A 191 5.93 17.25 7.54
N LYS A 192 5.02 17.84 6.77
CA LYS A 192 4.59 19.24 6.97
C LYS A 192 3.51 19.36 8.05
N GLY A 193 2.84 18.27 8.39
CA GLY A 193 1.78 18.21 9.40
C GLY A 193 2.23 17.62 10.73
N LEU A 194 1.29 17.00 11.45
CA LEU A 194 1.51 16.42 12.78
C LEU A 194 2.67 15.40 12.82
N ALA A 195 2.85 14.61 11.76
CA ALA A 195 3.92 13.63 11.69
C ALA A 195 5.31 14.27 11.73
N GLY A 196 5.45 15.49 11.21
CA GLY A 196 6.69 16.25 11.21
C GLY A 196 6.98 17.02 12.50
N PHE A 197 5.99 17.15 13.41
CA PHE A 197 6.16 17.90 14.65
C PHE A 197 7.10 17.19 15.65
N GLY A 198 7.04 15.86 15.69
CA GLY A 198 7.86 15.03 16.58
C GLY A 198 9.02 14.34 15.87
N TRP A 199 9.92 13.74 16.65
CA TRP A 199 11.05 12.96 16.13
C TRP A 199 10.64 11.70 15.34
N ARG A 200 9.46 11.14 15.64
CA ARG A 200 9.02 9.83 15.12
C ARG A 200 8.80 9.82 13.61
N GLY A 201 8.11 10.82 13.05
CA GLY A 201 7.85 10.87 11.61
C GLY A 201 9.14 10.97 10.81
N HIS A 202 10.07 11.84 11.23
CA HIS A 202 11.38 11.96 10.57
C HIS A 202 12.19 10.66 10.65
N MET A 203 12.17 9.95 11.79
CA MET A 203 12.82 8.64 11.89
C MET A 203 12.17 7.62 10.94
N GLN A 204 10.84 7.55 10.89
CA GLN A 204 10.10 6.62 10.02
C GLN A 204 10.42 6.89 8.54
N ALA A 205 10.46 8.15 8.14
CA ALA A 205 10.85 8.58 6.80
C ALA A 205 12.27 8.11 6.44
N ALA A 206 13.25 8.37 7.31
CA ALA A 206 14.62 7.91 7.12
C ALA A 206 14.74 6.38 7.09
N ASN A 207 13.98 5.68 7.94
CA ASN A 207 13.99 4.22 7.96
C ASN A 207 13.36 3.64 6.69
N TYR A 208 12.29 4.23 6.15
CA TYR A 208 11.73 3.81 4.87
C TYR A 208 12.78 3.87 3.76
N CYS A 209 13.51 4.99 3.68
CA CYS A 209 14.63 5.15 2.75
C CYS A 209 15.74 4.11 2.95
N LEU A 210 16.12 3.84 4.20
CA LEU A 210 17.12 2.82 4.54
C LEU A 210 16.70 1.42 4.08
N GLN A 211 15.45 1.02 4.35
CA GLN A 211 14.96 -0.33 4.01
C GLN A 211 14.79 -0.55 2.51
N ASN A 212 14.40 0.51 1.77
CA ASN A 212 14.12 0.41 0.34
C ASN A 212 15.31 0.86 -0.54
N ASP A 213 16.40 1.31 0.07
CA ASP A 213 17.60 1.82 -0.62
C ASP A 213 17.32 3.00 -1.55
N VAL A 214 16.54 3.97 -1.06
CA VAL A 214 16.09 5.14 -1.83
C VAL A 214 16.38 6.44 -1.09
N ASN A 215 16.64 7.51 -1.83
CA ASN A 215 16.85 8.88 -1.31
C ASN A 215 17.79 8.98 -0.09
N PRO A 216 19.03 8.46 -0.16
CA PRO A 216 19.93 8.38 1.00
C PRO A 216 20.31 9.75 1.58
N GLU A 217 20.34 10.81 0.77
CA GLU A 217 20.64 12.17 1.24
C GLU A 217 19.52 12.75 2.10
N GLU A 218 18.28 12.63 1.63
CA GLU A 218 17.10 13.09 2.37
C GLU A 218 16.88 12.24 3.63
N ALA A 219 17.16 10.94 3.56
CA ALA A 219 17.15 10.04 4.71
C ALA A 219 18.11 10.49 5.81
N MET A 220 19.33 10.92 5.45
CA MET A 220 20.29 11.49 6.40
C MET A 220 19.77 12.78 7.03
N ALA A 221 19.19 13.67 6.23
CA ALA A 221 18.62 14.92 6.74
C ALA A 221 17.44 14.68 7.71
N TRP A 222 16.55 13.75 7.38
CA TRP A 222 15.43 13.37 8.26
C TRP A 222 15.93 12.71 9.54
N ILE A 223 16.91 11.80 9.47
CA ILE A 223 17.37 11.15 10.70
C ILE A 223 18.09 12.12 11.63
N ASP A 224 18.84 13.08 11.09
CA ASP A 224 19.48 14.13 11.89
C ASP A 224 18.44 15.03 12.55
N LYS A 225 17.36 15.41 11.84
CA LYS A 225 16.22 16.12 12.44
C LYS A 225 15.57 15.33 13.57
N SER A 226 15.38 14.01 13.38
CA SER A 226 14.82 13.14 14.42
C SER A 226 15.68 13.13 15.69
N ILE A 227 16.99 12.94 15.53
CA ILE A 227 17.95 12.87 16.63
C ILE A 227 18.01 14.21 17.37
N ASN A 228 18.02 15.34 16.65
CA ASN A 228 18.04 16.67 17.25
C ASN A 228 16.76 16.99 18.03
N ALA A 229 15.61 16.47 17.58
CA ALA A 229 14.34 16.66 18.28
C ALA A 229 14.25 15.81 19.56
N SER A 230 14.68 14.55 19.51
CA SER A 230 14.76 13.68 20.68
C SER A 230 15.65 12.49 20.38
N LYS A 231 16.90 12.54 20.87
CA LYS A 231 17.87 11.46 20.69
C LYS A 231 17.42 10.20 21.44
N GLY A 232 17.49 9.04 20.78
CA GLY A 232 17.18 7.77 21.42
C GLY A 232 17.68 6.57 20.61
N PHE A 233 17.52 5.37 21.16
CA PHE A 233 18.04 4.15 20.55
C PHE A 233 17.59 3.97 19.08
N SER A 234 16.29 4.12 18.80
CA SER A 234 15.74 3.82 17.48
C SER A 234 16.28 4.74 16.37
N ASN A 235 16.42 6.04 16.64
CA ASN A 235 16.88 6.96 15.59
C ASN A 235 18.39 6.89 15.39
N LEU A 236 19.16 6.62 16.44
CA LEU A 236 20.58 6.29 16.31
C LEU A 236 20.77 4.98 15.53
N GLN A 237 19.92 3.97 15.73
CA GLN A 237 19.98 2.72 14.96
C GLN A 237 19.74 2.94 13.47
N VAL A 238 18.76 3.75 13.10
CA VAL A 238 18.53 4.12 11.68
C VAL A 238 19.73 4.89 11.12
N LYS A 239 20.30 5.84 11.88
CA LYS A 239 21.52 6.57 11.46
C LYS A 239 22.71 5.65 11.25
N ALA A 240 22.93 4.70 12.15
CA ALA A 240 23.97 3.69 11.99
C ALA A 240 23.75 2.84 10.73
N GLY A 241 22.51 2.42 10.46
CA GLY A 241 22.17 1.71 9.23
C GLY A 241 22.48 2.51 7.96
N LEU A 242 22.15 3.80 7.94
CA LEU A 242 22.48 4.69 6.83
C LEU A 242 24.00 4.87 6.67
N LEU A 243 24.75 5.01 7.77
CA LEU A 243 26.21 5.09 7.73
C LEU A 243 26.86 3.80 7.22
N MET A 244 26.31 2.64 7.57
CA MET A 244 26.75 1.35 7.01
C MET A 244 26.59 1.32 5.50
N LYS A 245 25.41 1.71 4.97
CA LYS A 245 25.18 1.79 3.52
C LYS A 245 26.09 2.80 2.81
N LYS A 246 26.51 3.86 3.50
CA LYS A 246 27.49 4.84 2.98
C LYS A 246 28.94 4.40 3.11
N GLY A 247 29.21 3.13 3.47
CA GLY A 247 30.56 2.61 3.60
C GLY A 247 31.33 3.20 4.80
N LYS A 248 30.64 3.62 5.86
CA LYS A 248 31.23 4.19 7.09
C LYS A 248 30.96 3.32 8.32
N PRO A 249 31.45 2.07 8.35
CA PRO A 249 31.13 1.11 9.41
C PRO A 249 31.63 1.55 10.79
N ASP A 250 32.82 2.16 10.88
CA ASP A 250 33.38 2.61 12.15
C ASP A 250 32.54 3.71 12.81
N LEU A 251 31.95 4.60 11.99
CA LEU A 251 31.03 5.62 12.49
C LEU A 251 29.69 5.01 12.89
N ALA A 252 29.18 4.05 12.11
CA ALA A 252 27.95 3.34 12.46
C ALA A 252 28.08 2.61 13.81
N GLU A 253 29.25 2.02 14.06
CA GLU A 253 29.56 1.34 15.31
C GLU A 253 29.56 2.30 16.50
N LYS A 254 30.27 3.42 16.41
CA LYS A 254 30.28 4.46 17.45
C LYS A 254 28.87 4.98 17.76
N ILE A 255 28.05 5.16 16.73
CA ILE A 255 26.64 5.57 16.90
C ILE A 255 25.85 4.50 17.67
N MET A 256 26.09 3.22 17.40
CA MET A 256 25.41 2.15 18.14
C MET A 256 25.91 2.02 19.57
N GLU A 257 27.20 2.24 19.83
CA GLU A 257 27.74 2.30 21.20
C GLU A 257 27.07 3.41 22.02
N GLU A 258 26.87 4.59 21.43
CA GLU A 258 26.08 5.67 22.02
C GLU A 258 24.61 5.28 22.24
N ALA A 259 24.03 4.51 21.31
CA ALA A 259 22.62 4.12 21.35
C ALA A 259 22.31 3.12 22.47
N ILE A 260 23.18 2.13 22.71
CA ILE A 260 22.96 1.02 23.65
C ILE A 260 22.40 1.45 25.02
N PRO A 261 22.99 2.43 25.74
CA PRO A 261 22.45 2.84 27.05
C PRO A 261 21.05 3.48 27.00
N MET A 262 20.56 3.85 25.81
CA MET A 262 19.22 4.44 25.59
C MET A 262 18.18 3.41 25.17
N GLY A 263 18.58 2.14 24.98
CA GLY A 263 17.72 1.08 24.48
C GLY A 263 16.79 0.54 25.56
N THR A 264 15.53 0.35 25.20
CA THR A 264 14.61 -0.49 25.98
C THR A 264 15.07 -1.96 25.94
N PRO A 265 14.62 -2.80 26.89
CA PRO A 265 15.04 -4.20 26.92
C PRO A 265 14.76 -4.96 25.62
N ASN A 266 13.61 -4.72 25.01
CA ASN A 266 13.23 -5.35 23.75
C ASN A 266 14.07 -4.85 22.57
N GLN A 267 14.39 -3.55 22.52
CA GLN A 267 15.25 -2.99 21.48
C GLN A 267 16.66 -3.56 21.55
N LEU A 268 17.23 -3.65 22.76
CA LEU A 268 18.55 -4.23 22.97
C LEU A 268 18.57 -5.71 22.61
N ASN A 269 17.54 -6.46 23.00
CA ASN A 269 17.44 -7.87 22.64
C ASN A 269 17.37 -8.07 21.11
N ASN A 270 16.53 -7.30 20.43
CA ASN A 270 16.40 -7.35 18.97
C ASN A 270 17.71 -6.96 18.27
N TYR A 271 18.42 -5.95 18.77
CA TYR A 271 19.73 -5.56 18.25
C TYR A 271 20.80 -6.62 18.48
N GLY A 272 20.79 -7.29 19.66
CA GLY A 272 21.65 -8.45 19.91
C GLY A 272 21.43 -9.56 18.88
N TYR A 273 20.18 -9.87 18.53
CA TYR A 273 19.87 -10.85 17.49
C TYR A 273 20.30 -10.40 16.08
N GLN A 274 20.15 -9.11 15.75
CA GLN A 274 20.68 -8.57 14.50
C GLN A 274 22.20 -8.79 14.43
N LEU A 275 22.93 -8.50 15.50
CA LEU A 275 24.38 -8.75 15.58
C LEU A 275 24.72 -10.24 15.45
N LEU A 276 23.97 -11.14 16.09
CA LEU A 276 24.16 -12.59 15.93
C LEU A 276 23.95 -13.05 14.49
N ASN A 277 22.94 -12.52 13.79
CA ASN A 277 22.66 -12.87 12.40
C ASN A 277 23.74 -12.34 11.45
N MET A 278 24.37 -11.22 11.80
CA MET A 278 25.54 -10.68 11.11
C MET A 278 26.86 -11.39 11.47
N GLY A 279 26.83 -12.43 12.30
CA GLY A 279 28.04 -13.12 12.78
C GLY A 279 28.88 -12.34 13.80
N LYS A 280 28.39 -11.19 14.28
CA LYS A 280 29.06 -10.36 15.30
C LYS A 280 28.80 -10.89 16.73
N THR A 281 29.11 -12.17 16.95
CA THR A 281 28.70 -12.91 18.16
C THR A 281 29.23 -12.29 19.46
N LYS A 282 30.48 -11.82 19.49
CA LYS A 282 31.06 -11.17 20.69
C LYS A 282 30.28 -9.92 21.10
N LYS A 283 29.95 -9.06 20.15
CA LYS A 283 29.14 -7.85 20.38
C LYS A 283 27.72 -8.18 20.80
N ALA A 284 27.12 -9.21 20.21
CA ALA A 284 25.80 -9.65 20.65
C ALA A 284 25.80 -10.08 22.12
N ILE A 285 26.80 -10.86 22.56
CA ILE A 285 26.99 -11.26 23.96
C ILE A 285 27.09 -10.02 24.86
N GLU A 286 27.86 -9.01 24.47
CA GLU A 286 27.99 -7.76 25.22
C GLU A 286 26.65 -7.03 25.36
N VAL A 287 25.90 -6.88 24.27
CA VAL A 287 24.57 -6.22 24.26
C VAL A 287 23.56 -6.98 25.12
N PHE A 288 23.48 -8.31 24.99
CA PHE A 288 22.58 -9.12 25.82
C PHE A 288 22.97 -9.06 27.31
N SER A 289 24.28 -9.13 27.61
CA SER A 289 24.78 -9.01 28.98
C SER A 289 24.45 -7.64 29.58
N PHE A 290 24.63 -6.57 28.82
CA PHE A 290 24.25 -5.22 29.22
C PHE A 290 22.74 -5.13 29.49
N ASN A 291 21.91 -5.66 28.59
CA ASN A 291 20.46 -5.66 28.72
C ASN A 291 20.00 -6.33 30.02
N ILE A 292 20.50 -7.54 30.31
CA ILE A 292 20.17 -8.27 31.55
C ILE A 292 20.63 -7.50 32.78
N LYS A 293 21.84 -6.92 32.74
CA LYS A 293 22.41 -6.18 33.87
C LYS A 293 21.55 -4.98 34.25
N GLN A 294 21.04 -4.23 33.27
CA GLN A 294 20.23 -3.03 33.50
C GLN A 294 18.77 -3.33 33.87
N ASN A 295 18.24 -4.51 33.50
CA ASN A 295 16.81 -4.79 33.53
C ASN A 295 16.45 -6.02 34.39
N GLN A 296 17.15 -6.21 35.51
CA GLN A 296 17.04 -7.43 36.34
C GLN A 296 15.62 -7.68 36.90
N SER A 297 14.85 -6.61 37.12
CA SER A 297 13.46 -6.67 37.62
C SER A 297 12.40 -6.86 36.53
N HIS A 298 12.80 -6.93 35.26
CA HIS A 298 11.85 -7.05 34.15
C HIS A 298 11.11 -8.40 34.20
N PRO A 299 9.77 -8.44 34.04
CA PRO A 299 9.00 -9.70 34.12
C PRO A 299 9.46 -10.76 33.10
N PHE A 300 9.95 -10.33 31.94
CA PHE A 300 10.49 -11.20 30.89
C PHE A 300 12.03 -11.40 30.97
N ILE A 301 12.67 -11.14 32.11
CA ILE A 301 14.13 -11.26 32.25
C ILE A 301 14.66 -12.66 31.91
N TRP A 302 13.85 -13.70 32.12
CA TRP A 302 14.19 -15.06 31.74
C TRP A 302 14.43 -15.19 30.24
N GLY A 303 13.62 -14.54 29.40
CA GLY A 303 13.75 -14.57 27.94
C GLY A 303 14.98 -13.82 27.45
N PHE A 304 15.33 -12.69 28.08
CA PHE A 304 16.60 -12.01 27.75
C PHE A 304 17.83 -12.83 28.20
N THR A 305 17.70 -13.58 29.30
CA THR A 305 18.74 -14.50 29.78
C THR A 305 18.90 -15.70 28.84
N ASP A 306 17.79 -16.19 28.28
CA ASP A 306 17.76 -17.23 27.23
C ASP A 306 18.55 -16.77 25.98
N SER A 307 18.29 -15.54 25.50
CA SER A 307 19.01 -14.95 24.36
C SER A 307 20.53 -14.93 24.58
N LEU A 308 20.98 -14.62 25.82
CA LEU A 308 22.41 -14.65 26.16
C LEU A 308 22.97 -16.07 26.15
N GLY A 309 22.21 -17.05 26.64
CA GLY A 309 22.54 -18.46 26.56
C GLY A 309 22.75 -18.92 25.11
N GLU A 310 21.84 -18.53 24.22
CA GLU A 310 21.91 -18.80 22.78
C GLU A 310 23.16 -18.18 22.14
N ALA A 311 23.46 -16.92 22.48
CA ALA A 311 24.65 -16.23 21.98
C ALA A 311 25.94 -16.95 22.41
N TYR A 312 26.02 -17.42 23.66
CA TYR A 312 27.16 -18.21 24.12
C TYR A 312 27.24 -19.57 23.42
N LEU A 313 26.11 -20.24 23.19
CA LEU A 313 26.07 -21.50 22.46
C LEU A 313 26.61 -21.32 21.04
N LYS A 314 26.17 -20.26 20.35
CA LYS A 314 26.64 -19.91 19.00
C LYS A 314 28.12 -19.54 18.95
N SER A 315 28.70 -19.05 20.05
CA SER A 315 30.15 -18.82 20.17
C SER A 315 30.98 -20.08 20.49
N GLY A 316 30.33 -21.24 20.67
CA GLY A 316 30.98 -22.49 21.07
C GLY A 316 31.24 -22.59 22.58
N ASN A 317 30.87 -21.60 23.38
CA ASN A 317 31.08 -21.60 24.83
C ASN A 317 29.92 -22.31 25.55
N LYS A 318 29.89 -23.64 25.41
CA LYS A 318 28.86 -24.50 26.01
C LYS A 318 28.72 -24.32 27.51
N LYS A 319 29.84 -24.12 28.23
CA LYS A 319 29.84 -23.89 29.69
C LYS A 319 29.03 -22.65 30.07
N MET A 320 29.24 -21.54 29.37
CA MET A 320 28.49 -20.31 29.63
C MET A 320 27.06 -20.39 29.13
N ALA A 321 26.82 -21.06 27.99
CA ALA A 321 25.46 -21.31 27.50
C ALA A 321 24.62 -22.07 28.55
N LEU A 322 25.14 -23.19 29.05
CA LEU A 322 24.49 -24.01 30.06
C LEU A 322 24.21 -23.22 31.35
N LYS A 323 25.17 -22.39 31.79
CA LYS A 323 24.99 -21.50 32.93
C LYS A 323 23.77 -20.58 32.74
N PHE A 324 23.67 -19.92 31.59
CA PHE A 324 22.60 -18.95 31.34
C PHE A 324 21.24 -19.60 31.06
N TYR A 325 21.18 -20.73 30.37
CA TYR A 325 19.91 -21.48 30.24
C TYR A 325 19.38 -21.96 31.59
N LYS A 326 20.25 -22.44 32.49
CA LYS A 326 19.86 -22.80 33.87
C LYS A 326 19.35 -21.59 34.64
N GLN A 327 19.99 -20.42 34.49
CA GLN A 327 19.51 -19.17 35.10
C GLN A 327 18.19 -18.68 34.51
N ALA A 328 17.99 -18.83 33.20
CA ALA A 328 16.73 -18.50 32.54
C ALA A 328 15.59 -19.36 33.10
N LYS A 329 15.80 -20.68 33.23
CA LYS A 329 14.81 -21.61 33.79
C LYS A 329 14.38 -21.23 35.21
N GLN A 330 15.31 -20.85 36.08
CA GLN A 330 14.99 -20.42 37.45
C GLN A 330 14.03 -19.23 37.51
N LYS A 331 14.01 -18.39 36.47
CA LYS A 331 13.20 -17.17 36.40
C LYS A 331 12.00 -17.31 35.45
N ALA A 332 11.91 -18.41 34.72
CA ALA A 332 10.89 -18.61 33.70
C ALA A 332 9.56 -19.12 34.31
N PRO A 333 8.41 -18.81 33.68
CA PRO A 333 7.15 -19.46 34.03
C PRO A 333 7.18 -20.95 33.66
N GLN A 334 6.40 -21.77 34.37
CA GLN A 334 6.44 -23.23 34.27
C GLN A 334 6.17 -23.76 32.85
N ASN A 335 5.36 -23.06 32.04
CA ASN A 335 5.10 -23.42 30.65
C ASN A 335 6.34 -23.38 29.74
N GLN A 336 7.45 -22.78 30.18
CA GLN A 336 8.71 -22.72 29.44
C GLN A 336 9.71 -23.81 29.85
N TYR A 337 9.43 -24.58 30.91
CA TYR A 337 10.39 -25.54 31.45
C TYR A 337 10.74 -26.65 30.46
N ALA A 338 9.74 -27.17 29.73
CA ALA A 338 9.97 -28.21 28.73
C ALA A 338 10.94 -27.77 27.63
N TYR A 339 10.79 -26.53 27.15
CA TYR A 339 11.71 -25.95 26.16
C TYR A 339 13.14 -25.84 26.73
N LEU A 340 13.29 -25.21 27.90
CA LEU A 340 14.60 -24.98 28.50
C LEU A 340 15.31 -26.28 28.90
N ASP A 341 14.57 -27.28 29.39
CA ASP A 341 15.11 -28.60 29.70
C ASP A 341 15.58 -29.34 28.45
N GLY A 342 14.83 -29.23 27.35
CA GLY A 342 15.24 -29.78 26.06
C GLY A 342 16.57 -29.20 25.57
N VAL A 343 16.73 -27.87 25.65
CA VAL A 343 17.97 -27.19 25.25
C VAL A 343 19.13 -27.57 26.17
N ILE A 344 18.93 -27.55 27.49
CA ILE A 344 19.95 -27.91 28.49
C ILE A 344 20.45 -29.35 28.26
N ALA A 345 19.53 -30.31 28.14
CA ALA A 345 19.87 -31.72 27.95
C ALA A 345 20.61 -31.96 26.63
N LYS A 346 20.32 -31.18 25.58
CA LYS A 346 21.06 -31.26 24.31
C LYS A 346 22.50 -30.80 24.49
N ILE A 347 22.73 -29.67 25.16
CA ILE A 347 24.07 -29.12 25.39
C ILE A 347 24.92 -30.06 26.28
N GLU A 348 24.31 -30.73 27.26
CA GLU A 348 25.01 -31.66 28.16
C GLU A 348 25.42 -32.99 27.50
N LYS A 349 24.80 -33.35 26.37
CA LYS A 349 25.10 -34.58 25.62
C LYS A 349 26.20 -34.42 24.58
N GLU A 350 26.48 -33.19 24.16
CA GLU A 350 27.50 -32.84 23.15
C GLU A 350 28.79 -32.37 23.79
#